data_AF-A0A820KCA9-F1
#
_entry.id   AF-A0A820KCA9-F1
#
_cell.length_a   1.000
_cell.length_b   1.000
_cell.length_c   1.000
_cell.angle_alpha   90.00
_cell.angle_beta   90.00
_cell.angle_gamma   90.00
#
_symmetry.space_group_name_H-M   'P 1'
#
loop_
_entity.id
_entity.type
_entity.pdbx_description
1 polymer ?
#
loop_
_entity_poly.entity_id
_entity_poly.type
_entity_poly.pdbx_seq_one_letter_code
_entity_poly.pdbx_strand_id
1 'polypeptide(L)'
;MQDNWNKIEDIYGEHDTHLIHFVEHVPSHFVTEERAEEVRKFHIDHPNPLLDRPVKKVLEQINIRRLVLERHEHTIHQFLIT
;
A
#
# COMPACT_ATOMS: atom_id res chain seq x y z
N MET A 1 -8.63 -6.57 -6.49
CA MET A 1 -7.27 -7.19 -6.52
C MET A 1 -7.26 -8.41 -5.62
N GLN A 2 -7.57 -8.25 -4.33
CA GLN A 2 -7.61 -9.34 -3.35
C GLN A 2 -8.47 -10.54 -3.80
N ASP A 3 -9.69 -10.28 -4.31
CA ASP A 3 -10.61 -11.34 -4.78
C ASP A 3 -10.07 -12.22 -5.92
N ASN A 4 -9.05 -11.74 -6.64
CA ASN A 4 -8.45 -12.46 -7.77
C ASN A 4 -6.97 -12.78 -7.53
N TRP A 5 -6.48 -12.67 -6.29
CA TRP A 5 -5.06 -12.79 -5.99
C TRP A 5 -4.45 -14.09 -6.50
N ASN A 6 -5.07 -15.23 -6.23
CA ASN A 6 -4.55 -16.54 -6.67
C ASN A 6 -4.36 -16.61 -8.19
N LYS A 7 -5.24 -15.97 -8.97
CA LYS A 7 -5.09 -15.92 -10.44
C LYS A 7 -3.96 -14.97 -10.86
N ILE A 8 -3.81 -13.85 -10.15
CA ILE A 8 -2.73 -12.89 -10.40
C ILE A 8 -1.38 -13.54 -10.09
N GLU A 9 -1.27 -14.25 -8.98
CA GLU A 9 -0.08 -14.98 -8.59
C GLU A 9 0.23 -16.15 -9.55
N ASP A 10 -0.77 -16.89 -10.01
CA ASP A 10 -0.56 -17.95 -11.02
C ASP A 10 0.00 -17.39 -12.34
N ILE A 11 -0.45 -16.20 -12.76
CA ILE A 11 -0.02 -15.58 -14.03
C ILE A 11 1.35 -14.89 -13.89
N TYR A 12 1.63 -14.25 -12.75
CA TYR A 12 2.78 -13.34 -12.58
C TYR A 12 3.78 -13.78 -11.47
N GLY A 13 3.54 -14.89 -10.78
CA GLY A 13 4.19 -15.23 -9.51
C GLY A 13 5.58 -15.82 -9.59
N GLU A 14 5.93 -16.51 -10.68
CA GLU A 14 7.18 -17.26 -10.69
C GLU A 14 8.41 -16.35 -10.88
N HIS A 15 8.32 -15.30 -11.70
CA HIS A 15 9.49 -14.47 -12.03
C HIS A 15 9.17 -13.00 -12.37
N ASP A 16 7.93 -12.55 -12.19
CA ASP A 16 7.49 -11.28 -12.76
C ASP A 16 7.49 -10.12 -11.76
N THR A 17 8.15 -9.02 -12.16
CA THR A 17 8.09 -7.74 -11.45
C THR A 17 6.68 -7.14 -11.44
N HIS A 18 5.74 -7.61 -12.27
CA HIS A 18 4.35 -7.15 -12.27
C HIS A 18 3.65 -7.34 -10.92
N LEU A 19 3.95 -8.40 -10.15
CA LEU A 19 3.41 -8.55 -8.79
C LEU A 19 3.83 -7.40 -7.88
N ILE A 20 5.08 -6.94 -7.99
CA ILE A 20 5.57 -5.78 -7.24
C ILE A 20 4.77 -4.53 -7.61
N HIS A 21 4.47 -4.33 -8.89
CA HIS A 21 3.65 -3.20 -9.31
C HIS A 21 2.26 -3.21 -8.69
N PHE A 22 1.58 -4.37 -8.63
CA PHE A 22 0.28 -4.48 -7.95
C PHE A 22 0.37 -4.11 -6.47
N VAL A 23 1.39 -4.62 -5.78
CA VAL A 23 1.60 -4.34 -4.35
C VAL A 23 1.95 -2.89 -4.09
N GLU A 24 2.75 -2.25 -4.94
CA GLU A 24 3.15 -0.85 -4.73
C GLU A 24 2.06 0.16 -5.15
N HIS A 25 1.34 -0.09 -6.24
CA HIS A 25 0.45 0.90 -6.84
C HIS A 25 -0.96 0.88 -6.28
N VAL A 26 -1.51 -0.30 -5.96
CA VAL A 26 -2.88 -0.39 -5.40
C VAL A 26 -3.02 0.41 -4.09
N PRO A 27 -2.11 0.26 -3.10
CA PRO A 27 -2.18 1.02 -1.84
C PRO A 27 -1.50 2.39 -1.91
N SER A 28 -1.08 2.86 -3.09
CA SER A 28 -0.29 4.11 -3.23
C SER A 28 -1.01 5.38 -2.73
N HIS A 29 -2.33 5.35 -2.62
CA HIS A 29 -3.16 6.45 -2.13
C HIS A 29 -3.67 6.24 -0.70
N PHE A 30 -3.28 5.15 -0.04
CA PHE A 30 -3.69 4.88 1.33
C PHE A 30 -2.94 5.78 2.31
N VAL A 31 -3.68 6.31 3.27
CA VAL A 31 -3.21 7.33 4.22
C VAL A 31 -3.70 7.11 5.64
N THR A 32 -4.35 5.97 5.93
CA THR A 32 -4.88 5.64 7.26
C THR A 32 -4.23 4.38 7.82
N GLU A 33 -4.24 4.24 9.15
CA GLU A 33 -3.70 3.05 9.82
C GLU A 33 -4.54 1.79 9.51
N GLU A 34 -5.86 1.93 9.41
CA GLU A 34 -6.75 0.84 9.01
C GLU A 34 -6.34 0.24 7.66
N ARG A 35 -6.03 1.10 6.67
CA ARG A 35 -5.55 0.65 5.36
C ARG A 35 -4.16 0.02 5.41
N ALA A 36 -3.28 0.51 6.29
CA ALA A 36 -1.99 -0.15 6.52
C ALA A 36 -2.17 -1.56 7.10
N GLU A 37 -3.13 -1.73 8.02
CA GLU A 37 -3.45 -3.03 8.60
C GLU A 37 -4.06 -3.99 7.57
N GLU A 38 -4.95 -3.52 6.71
CA GLU A 38 -5.46 -4.32 5.59
C GLU A 38 -4.34 -4.83 4.67
N VAL A 39 -3.35 -3.99 4.36
CA VAL A 39 -2.18 -4.37 3.55
C VAL A 39 -1.33 -5.41 4.28
N ARG A 40 -1.09 -5.23 5.60
CA ARG A 40 -0.35 -6.21 6.42
C ARG A 40 -1.07 -7.56 6.42
N LYS A 41 -2.34 -7.57 6.76
CA LYS A 41 -3.16 -8.78 6.84
C LYS A 41 -3.18 -9.53 5.51
N PHE A 42 -3.41 -8.81 4.41
CA PHE A 42 -3.43 -9.41 3.09
C PHE A 42 -2.14 -10.18 2.75
N HIS A 43 -0.98 -9.64 3.08
CA HIS A 43 0.32 -10.29 2.80
C HIS A 43 0.71 -11.36 3.83
N ILE A 44 0.16 -11.31 5.04
CA ILE A 44 0.25 -12.44 5.99
C ILE A 44 -0.54 -13.63 5.45
N ASP A 45 -1.73 -13.38 4.91
CA ASP A 45 -2.62 -14.41 4.37
C ASP A 45 -2.09 -14.98 3.03
N HIS A 46 -1.26 -14.23 2.30
CA HIS A 46 -0.68 -14.60 0.99
C HIS A 46 0.84 -14.37 0.97
N PRO A 47 1.63 -15.25 1.63
CA PRO A 47 3.06 -15.05 1.75
C PRO A 47 3.77 -15.27 0.42
N ASN A 48 4.51 -14.26 -0.04
CA ASN A 48 5.36 -14.36 -1.22
C ASN A 48 6.70 -13.62 -0.95
N PRO A 49 7.85 -14.33 -0.90
CA PRO A 49 9.15 -13.72 -0.57
C PRO A 49 9.58 -12.56 -1.48
N LEU A 50 9.09 -12.52 -2.73
CA LEU A 50 9.38 -11.42 -3.66
C LEU A 50 8.74 -10.10 -3.22
N LEU A 51 7.70 -10.17 -2.38
CA LEU A 51 6.89 -9.03 -1.95
C LEU A 51 7.31 -8.47 -0.59
N ASP A 52 8.14 -9.17 0.19
CA ASP A 52 8.54 -8.74 1.54
C ASP A 52 9.07 -7.29 1.59
N ARG A 53 9.98 -6.94 0.67
CA ARG A 53 10.55 -5.60 0.59
C ARG A 53 9.54 -4.57 0.05
N PRO A 54 8.85 -4.81 -1.08
CA PRO A 54 7.76 -3.95 -1.56
C PRO A 54 6.70 -3.64 -0.49
N VAL A 55 6.25 -4.66 0.25
CA VAL A 55 5.23 -4.51 1.31
C VAL A 55 5.73 -3.60 2.42
N LYS A 56 6.95 -3.81 2.92
CA LYS A 56 7.55 -2.93 3.94
C LYS A 56 7.61 -1.48 3.47
N LYS A 57 8.06 -1.26 2.23
CA LYS A 57 8.12 0.08 1.62
C LYS A 57 6.73 0.72 1.53
N VAL A 58 5.71 -0.03 1.10
CA VAL A 58 4.33 0.46 1.01
C VAL A 58 3.81 0.89 2.38
N LEU A 59 4.00 0.06 3.41
CA LEU A 59 3.54 0.36 4.77
C LEU A 59 4.22 1.63 5.33
N GLU A 60 5.53 1.77 5.08
CA GLU A 60 6.27 2.97 5.43
C GLU A 60 5.71 4.22 4.71
N GLN A 61 5.42 4.10 3.42
CA GLN A 61 4.84 5.21 2.66
C GLN A 61 3.44 5.60 3.15
N ILE A 62 2.58 4.64 3.51
CA ILE A 62 1.26 4.93 4.09
C ILE A 62 1.43 5.74 5.38
N ASN A 63 2.35 5.32 6.26
CA ASN A 63 2.62 6.05 7.49
C ASN A 63 3.18 7.46 7.24
N ILE A 64 4.10 7.62 6.29
CA ILE A 64 4.61 8.94 5.90
C ILE A 64 3.48 9.84 5.40
N ARG A 65 2.61 9.34 4.52
CA ARG A 65 1.47 10.11 3.99
C ARG A 65 0.50 10.50 5.10
N ARG A 66 0.19 9.59 6.02
CA ARG A 66 -0.63 9.88 7.21
C ARG A 66 -0.04 11.04 8.02
N LEU A 67 1.25 10.97 8.34
CA LEU A 67 1.94 12.03 9.10
C LEU A 67 1.98 13.37 8.36
N VAL A 68 2.15 13.34 7.04
CA VAL A 68 2.10 14.55 6.20
C VAL A 68 0.69 15.15 6.24
N LEU A 69 -0.36 14.34 6.10
CA LEU A 69 -1.74 14.83 6.22
C LEU A 69 -2.00 15.44 7.59
N GLU A 70 -1.70 14.72 8.67
CA GLU A 70 -1.91 15.22 10.04
C GLU A 70 -1.16 16.55 10.30
N ARG A 71 0.04 16.68 9.75
CA ARG A 71 0.85 17.91 9.91
C ARG A 71 0.31 19.09 9.13
N HIS A 72 -0.20 18.84 7.92
CA HIS A 72 -0.52 19.89 6.96
C HIS A 72 -2.02 20.15 6.81
N GLU A 73 -2.89 19.30 7.35
CA GLU A 73 -4.36 19.42 7.27
C GLU A 73 -4.81 20.82 7.66
N HIS A 74 -4.43 21.29 8.85
CA HIS A 74 -4.82 22.62 9.33
C HIS A 74 -4.30 23.75 8.42
N THR A 75 -3.05 23.67 7.98
CA THR A 75 -2.43 24.68 7.11
C THR A 75 -3.09 24.72 5.73
N ILE A 76 -3.42 23.56 5.16
CA ILE A 76 -4.11 23.45 3.87
C ILE A 76 -5.53 24.02 4.00
N HIS A 77 -6.25 23.69 5.07
CA HIS A 77 -7.57 24.25 5.33
C HIS A 77 -7.54 25.78 5.47
N GLN A 78 -6.58 26.34 6.21
CA GLN A 78 -6.39 27.78 6.32
C GLN A 78 -6.14 28.43 4.95
N PHE A 79 -5.23 27.85 4.14
CA PHE A 79 -4.91 28.37 2.81
C PHE A 79 -6.13 28.40 1.88
N LEU A 80 -6.95 27.34 1.87
CA LEU A 80 -8.11 27.23 0.97
C LEU A 80 -9.29 28.13 1.32
N ILE A 81 -9.33 28.67 2.54
CA ILE A 81 -10.38 29.59 3.02
C ILE A 81 -9.97 31.08 2.80
N THR A 82 -8.72 31.32 2.40
CA THR A 82 -8.18 32.68 2.11
C THR A 82 -8.32 33.01 0.63
#